data_AF-A0A1B7LNV5-F1
#
_entry.id   AF-A0A1B7LNV5-F1
#
_cell.length_a   1.000
_cell.length_b   1.000
_cell.length_c   1.000
_cell.angle_alpha   90.00
_cell.angle_beta   90.00
_cell.angle_gamma   90.00
#
_symmetry.space_group_name_H-M   'P 1'
#
loop_
_entity.id
_entity.type
_entity.pdbx_description
1 polymer ?
#
loop_
_entity_poly.entity_id
_entity_poly.type
_entity_poly.pdbx_seq_one_letter_code
_entity_poly.pdbx_strand_id
1 'polypeptide(L)'
;MVIKKKCDNNWEYCVYLGQDENGKKKYKRKFGFKTKKECLEEANKIEEKKLIIKNNTKTFKNVCYLVLEDCVKRGLKPTTVITYKRQVNFF
;
A
#
# COMPACT_ATOMS: atom_id res chain seq x y z
N MET A 1 -9.50 12.54 1.65
CA MET A 1 -9.81 13.05 0.29
C MET A 1 -10.51 14.42 0.33
N VAL A 2 -10.34 15.25 -0.71
CA VAL A 2 -11.13 16.47 -0.93
C VAL A 2 -11.75 16.41 -2.33
N ILE A 3 -13.05 16.70 -2.45
CA ILE A 3 -13.76 16.76 -3.73
C ILE A 3 -14.30 18.19 -3.90
N LYS A 4 -14.08 18.78 -5.07
CA LYS A 4 -14.53 20.13 -5.40
C LYS A 4 -15.24 20.15 -6.75
N LYS A 5 -16.26 20.99 -6.85
CA LYS A 5 -16.89 21.34 -8.12
C LYS A 5 -16.21 22.60 -8.67
N LYS A 6 -15.79 22.57 -9.93
CA LYS A 6 -15.18 23.71 -10.64
C LYS A 6 -16.27 24.57 -11.29
N CYS A 7 -15.91 25.79 -11.67
CA CYS A 7 -16.79 26.71 -12.38
C CYS A 7 -17.32 26.12 -13.69
N ASP A 8 -16.52 25.27 -14.35
CA ASP A 8 -16.87 24.60 -15.62
C ASP A 8 -17.86 23.43 -15.45
N ASN A 9 -18.62 23.39 -14.35
CA ASN A 9 -19.51 22.29 -13.93
C ASN A 9 -18.86 20.92 -13.72
N ASN A 10 -17.58 20.77 -14.02
CA ASN A 10 -16.79 19.56 -13.83
C ASN A 10 -16.39 19.36 -12.36
N TRP A 11 -16.16 18.11 -11.98
CA TRP A 11 -15.69 17.71 -10.66
C TRP A 11 -14.19 17.41 -10.67
N GLU A 12 -13.53 17.69 -9.56
CA GLU A 12 -12.12 17.42 -9.29
C GLU A 12 -12.00 16.72 -7.93
N TYR A 13 -11.10 15.73 -7.84
CA TYR A 13 -10.68 15.18 -6.56
C TYR A 13 -9.21 15.45 -6.28
N CYS A 14 -8.88 15.52 -5.00
CA CYS A 14 -7.51 15.57 -4.48
C CYS A 14 -7.37 14.53 -3.35
N VAL A 15 -6.52 13.53 -3.56
CA VAL A 15 -6.24 12.47 -2.59
C VAL A 15 -4.81 12.62 -2.07
N TYR A 16 -4.64 12.60 -0.74
CA TYR A 16 -3.33 12.62 -0.11
C TYR A 16 -2.69 11.24 -0.18
N LEU A 17 -1.50 11.13 -0.78
CA LEU A 17 -0.81 9.86 -0.97
C LEU A 17 0.19 9.54 0.15
N GLY A 18 0.76 10.54 0.82
CA GLY A 18 1.79 10.34 1.84
C GLY A 18 2.86 11.40 1.78
N GLN A 19 4.04 11.13 2.36
CA GLN A 19 5.23 11.95 2.21
C GLN A 19 6.25 11.23 1.33
N ASP A 20 6.96 11.97 0.49
CA ASP A 20 8.16 11.47 -0.20
C ASP A 20 9.34 11.39 0.80
N GLU A 21 10.46 10.77 0.41
CA GLU A 21 11.67 10.58 1.25
C GLU A 21 12.23 11.89 1.84
N ASN A 22 11.94 13.02 1.19
CA ASN A 22 12.30 14.38 1.63
C ASN A 22 11.24 15.05 2.53
N GLY A 23 10.26 14.31 3.05
CA GLY A 23 9.19 14.82 3.93
C GLY A 23 8.11 15.67 3.24
N LYS A 24 8.23 15.91 1.92
CA LYS A 24 7.25 16.66 1.14
C LYS A 24 5.95 15.87 0.96
N LYS A 25 4.81 16.51 1.20
CA LYS A 25 3.48 15.90 1.06
C LYS A 25 3.15 15.66 -0.42
N LYS A 26 2.81 14.43 -0.76
CA LYS A 26 2.43 14.00 -2.10
C LYS A 26 0.92 13.89 -2.23
N TYR A 27 0.39 14.42 -3.32
CA TYR A 27 -1.05 14.42 -3.62
C TYR A 27 -1.29 13.91 -5.05
N LYS A 28 -2.37 13.16 -5.24
CA LYS A 28 -2.92 12.85 -6.57
C LYS A 28 -4.11 13.76 -6.83
N ARG A 29 -4.10 14.45 -7.96
CA ARG A 29 -5.22 15.28 -8.42
C ARG A 29 -5.65 14.81 -9.80
N LYS A 30 -6.96 14.81 -10.05
CA LYS A 30 -7.54 14.58 -11.37
C LYS A 30 -8.82 15.38 -11.52
N PHE A 31 -9.01 15.94 -12.70
CA PHE A 31 -10.11 16.82 -13.05
C PHE A 31 -10.82 16.32 -14.32
N GLY A 32 -12.00 16.88 -14.60
CA GLY A 32 -12.76 16.61 -15.83
C GLY A 32 -13.88 15.58 -15.68
N PHE A 33 -14.30 15.28 -14.45
CA PHE A 33 -15.44 14.39 -14.22
C PHE A 33 -16.76 15.12 -14.44
N LYS A 34 -17.65 14.55 -15.26
CA LYS A 34 -18.97 15.13 -15.52
C LYS A 34 -19.91 14.96 -14.33
N THR A 35 -19.81 13.83 -13.62
CA THR A 35 -20.65 13.55 -12.46
C THR A 35 -19.84 13.47 -11.16
N LYS A 36 -20.49 13.82 -10.04
CA LYS A 36 -19.92 13.66 -8.69
C LYS A 36 -19.62 12.20 -8.38
N LYS A 37 -20.48 11.29 -8.87
CA LYS A 37 -20.39 9.85 -8.60
C LYS A 37 -19.14 9.24 -9.22
N GLU A 38 -18.87 9.52 -10.49
CA GLU A 38 -17.65 9.05 -11.17
C GLU A 38 -16.38 9.56 -10.48
N CYS A 39 -16.38 10.83 -10.08
CA CYS A 39 -15.28 11.44 -9.35
C CYS A 39 -15.03 10.74 -7.99
N LEU A 40 -16.10 10.44 -7.27
CA LEU A 40 -16.04 9.78 -5.96
C LEU A 40 -15.58 8.32 -6.09
N GLU A 41 -16.08 7.57 -7.08
CA GLU A 41 -15.66 6.19 -7.32
C GLU A 41 -14.16 6.09 -7.65
N GLU A 42 -13.63 6.98 -8.50
CA GLU A 42 -12.21 6.96 -8.82
C GLU A 42 -11.34 7.36 -7.62
N ALA A 43 -11.79 8.34 -6.83
CA ALA A 43 -11.08 8.75 -5.63
C ALA A 43 -11.05 7.64 -4.56
N ASN A 44 -12.17 6.92 -4.38
CA ASN A 44 -12.27 5.77 -3.47
C ASN A 44 -11.33 4.63 -3.90
N LYS A 45 -11.25 4.31 -5.21
CA LYS A 45 -10.29 3.32 -5.73
C LYS A 45 -8.84 3.65 -5.38
N ILE A 46 -8.49 4.94 -5.35
CA ILE A 46 -7.14 5.39 -4.98
C ILE A 46 -6.91 5.26 -3.47
N GLU A 47 -7.91 5.61 -2.64
CA GLU A 47 -7.82 5.43 -1.19
C GLU A 47 -7.73 3.95 -0.80
N GLU A 48 -8.48 3.05 -1.45
CA GLU A 48 -8.38 1.61 -1.25
C GLU A 48 -7.00 1.06 -1.62
N LYS A 49 -6.47 1.44 -2.79
CA LYS A 49 -5.09 1.07 -3.19
C LYS A 49 -4.06 1.55 -2.18
N LYS A 50 -4.21 2.76 -1.66
CA LYS A 50 -3.34 3.29 -0.60
C LYS A 50 -3.44 2.44 0.68
N LEU A 51 -4.64 2.01 1.04
CA LEU A 51 -4.89 1.18 2.22
C LEU A 51 -4.26 -0.21 2.06
N ILE A 52 -4.35 -0.81 0.86
CA ILE A 52 -3.67 -2.05 0.51
C ILE A 52 -2.15 -1.89 0.62
N ILE A 53 -1.56 -0.82 0.07
CA ILE A 53 -0.11 -0.58 0.16
C ILE A 53 0.33 -0.39 1.61
N LYS A 54 -0.43 0.38 2.42
CA LYS A 54 -0.16 0.57 3.85
C LYS A 54 -0.20 -0.75 4.63
N ASN A 55 -1.11 -1.65 4.27
CA ASN A 55 -1.22 -2.97 4.90
C ASN A 55 -0.22 -4.00 4.34
N ASN A 56 0.36 -3.73 3.16
CA ASN A 56 1.35 -4.60 2.52
C ASN A 56 2.79 -4.25 2.91
N THR A 57 3.01 -3.41 3.92
CA THR A 57 4.32 -3.31 4.57
C THR A 57 4.57 -4.58 5.38
N LYS A 58 4.85 -5.69 4.69
CA LYS A 58 5.42 -6.87 5.36
C LYS A 58 6.77 -6.44 5.90
N THR A 59 6.94 -6.51 7.21
CA THR A 59 8.24 -6.32 7.83
C THR A 59 9.23 -7.34 7.25
N PHE A 60 10.52 -7.01 7.28
CA PHE A 60 11.58 -7.94 6.86
C PHE A 60 11.39 -9.33 7.47
N LYS A 61 11.08 -9.35 8.78
CA LYS A 61 10.72 -10.55 9.54
C LYS A 61 9.58 -11.36 8.91
N ASN A 62 8.48 -10.71 8.51
CA ASN A 62 7.36 -11.39 7.85
C ASN A 62 7.75 -11.98 6.49
N VAL A 63 8.62 -11.31 5.73
CA VAL A 63 9.15 -11.85 4.47
C VAL A 63 10.03 -13.07 4.72
N CYS A 64 10.93 -13.01 5.70
CA CYS A 64 11.78 -14.15 6.06
C CYS A 64 10.97 -15.38 6.47
N TYR A 65 9.89 -15.21 7.25
CA TYR A 65 9.03 -16.34 7.62
C TYR A 65 8.31 -16.95 6.42
N LEU A 66 7.80 -16.14 5.48
CA LEU A 66 7.18 -16.65 4.26
C LEU A 66 8.15 -17.46 3.40
N VAL A 67 9.39 -16.98 3.28
CA VAL A 67 10.45 -17.71 2.55
C VAL A 67 10.78 -19.01 3.27
N LEU A 68 10.90 -19.00 4.60
CA LEU A 68 11.15 -20.21 5.38
C LEU A 68 10.02 -21.25 5.25
N GLU A 69 8.76 -20.82 5.25
CA GLU A 69 7.62 -21.72 5.02
C GLU A 69 7.68 -22.38 3.64
N ASP A 70 8.05 -21.62 2.60
CA ASP A 70 8.23 -22.18 1.26
C ASP A 70 9.40 -23.18 1.20
N CYS A 71 10.53 -22.87 1.86
CA CYS A 71 11.66 -23.80 1.96
C CYS A 71 11.29 -25.08 2.71
N VAL A 72 10.49 -25.00 3.78
CA VAL A 72 9.99 -26.18 4.50
C VAL A 72 9.16 -27.08 3.58
N LYS A 73 8.28 -26.50 2.77
CA LYS A 73 7.50 -27.26 1.77
C LYS A 73 8.38 -27.95 0.73
N ARG A 74 9.53 -27.36 0.39
CA ARG A 74 10.53 -27.95 -0.51
C ARG A 74 11.46 -28.98 0.16
N GLY A 75 11.20 -29.35 1.41
CA GLY A 75 11.95 -30.38 2.13
C GLY A 75 13.13 -29.86 2.96
N LEU A 76 13.12 -28.59 3.37
CA LEU A 76 14.13 -28.08 4.30
C LEU A 76 14.09 -28.84 5.63
N LYS A 77 15.26 -29.27 6.11
CA LYS A 77 15.38 -29.99 7.38
C LYS A 77 14.89 -29.15 8.56
N PRO A 78 14.18 -29.75 9.54
CA PRO A 78 13.64 -29.03 10.69
C PRO A 78 14.72 -28.42 11.58
N THR A 79 15.90 -29.04 11.67
CA THR A 79 17.06 -28.51 12.38
C THR A 79 17.53 -27.18 11.80
N THR A 80 17.56 -27.08 10.47
CA THR A 80 17.89 -25.85 9.76
C THR A 80 16.86 -24.76 10.04
N VAL A 81 15.57 -25.09 10.04
CA VAL A 81 14.49 -24.13 10.36
C VAL A 81 14.67 -23.49 11.75
N ILE A 82 15.07 -24.28 12.75
CA ILE A 82 15.29 -23.77 14.13
C ILE A 82 16.40 -22.71 14.13
N THR A 83 17.50 -22.97 13.44
CA THR A 83 18.63 -22.02 13.34
C THR A 83 18.23 -20.72 12.66
N TYR A 84 17.55 -20.79 11.52
CA TYR A 84 17.13 -19.59 10.78
C TYR A 84 16.05 -18.80 11.53
N LYS A 85 15.10 -19.46 12.21
CA LYS A 85 14.12 -18.77 13.08
C LYS A 85 14.80 -17.95 14.18
N ARG A 86 15.92 -18.45 14.74
CA ARG A 86 16.70 -17.73 15.76
C ARG A 86 17.40 -16.50 15.18
N GLN A 87 17.95 -16.61 13.98
CA GLN A 87 18.61 -15.48 13.29
C GLN A 87 17.62 -14.38 12.88
N VAL A 88 16.43 -14.76 12.39
CA VAL A 88 15.35 -13.82 12.03
C VAL A 88 14.79 -13.07 13.25
N ASN A 89 14.93 -13.61 14.45
CA ASN A 89 14.53 -12.93 15.69
C ASN A 89 15.61 -11.98 16.23
N PHE A 90 16.84 -12.05 15.73
CA PHE A 90 17.97 -11.23 16.19
C PHE A 90 18.08 -9.89 15.43
N PHE A 91 17.43 -9.79 14.27
CA PHE A 91 17.24 -8.58 13.46
C PHE A 91 15.87 -7.98 13.70
#